data_AF-A0A7L4GI78-F1
#
_entry.id   AF-A0A7L4GI78-F1
#
_cell.length_a   1.000
_cell.length_b   1.000
_cell.length_c   1.000
_cell.angle_alpha   90.00
_cell.angle_beta   90.00
_cell.angle_gamma   90.00
#
_symmetry.space_group_name_H-M   'P 1'
#
loop_
_entity.id
_entity.type
_entity.pdbx_description
1 polymer ?
#
loop_
_entity_poly.entity_id
_entity_poly.type
_entity_poly.pdbx_seq_one_letter_code
_entity_poly.pdbx_strand_id
1 'polypeptide(L)'
;LLPVPVFPTGSILPVTVYDQHGFHVLFHFAKDALPKRPDVLVVVISMLSTAPQPIRNIVFQSAVPKVMKVKLQPPSGTELPAFNPIVHPSAITQVLLLANPQKEKVRLRYKLTFTMGEQTYNEMGDVDQFPLPESWGN
;
A
#
# COMPACT_ATOMS: atom_id res chain seq x y z
N LEU A 1 -7.28 -8.91 22.91
CA LEU A 1 -6.56 -7.85 22.18
C LEU A 1 -5.33 -8.50 21.55
N LEU A 2 -5.32 -8.69 20.23
CA LEU A 2 -4.15 -9.23 19.54
C LEU A 2 -3.08 -8.12 19.44
N PRO A 3 -1.78 -8.45 19.56
CA PRO A 3 -0.72 -7.44 19.55
C PRO A 3 -0.53 -6.91 18.14
N VAL A 4 -0.54 -5.58 18.00
CA VAL A 4 -0.14 -4.89 16.77
C VAL A 4 1.37 -5.10 16.60
N PRO A 5 1.88 -5.55 15.44
CA PRO A 5 3.31 -5.67 15.24
C PRO A 5 3.97 -4.28 15.31
N VAL A 6 4.91 -4.12 16.24
CA VAL A 6 5.74 -2.93 16.37
C VAL A 6 6.93 -3.09 15.41
N PHE A 7 7.05 -2.21 14.42
CA PHE A 7 8.17 -2.20 13.48
C PHE A 7 9.31 -1.29 14.01
N PRO A 8 10.60 -1.69 13.93
CA PRO A 8 11.71 -0.93 14.49
C PRO A 8 11.95 0.43 13.80
N THR A 9 12.21 1.47 14.61
CA THR A 9 12.50 2.84 14.18
C THR A 9 13.92 2.99 13.61
N GLY A 10 14.03 2.70 12.31
CA GLY A 10 15.00 3.27 11.38
C GLY A 10 14.30 3.57 10.05
N SER A 11 13.06 4.10 10.16
CA SER A 11 11.96 3.86 9.24
C SER A 11 12.14 4.60 7.92
N ILE A 12 12.10 3.86 6.82
CA ILE A 12 11.85 4.42 5.49
C ILE A 12 10.52 5.17 5.59
N LEU A 13 10.50 6.45 5.19
CA LEU A 13 9.28 7.25 5.25
C LEU A 13 8.21 6.60 4.35
N PRO A 14 6.93 6.63 4.76
CA PRO A 14 5.86 6.17 3.92
C PRO A 14 5.83 6.95 2.60
N VAL A 15 5.56 6.25 1.50
CA VAL A 15 5.46 6.85 0.17
C VAL A 15 4.00 7.04 -0.18
N THR A 16 3.61 8.26 -0.53
CA THR A 16 2.28 8.56 -1.05
C THR A 16 2.15 8.05 -2.48
N VAL A 17 1.20 7.14 -2.70
CA VAL A 17 0.91 6.52 -4.01
C VAL A 17 -0.23 7.21 -4.71
N TYR A 18 -1.25 7.61 -3.94
CA TYR A 18 -2.42 8.33 -4.41
C TYR A 18 -2.90 9.29 -3.33
N ASP A 19 -3.27 10.51 -3.71
CA ASP A 19 -3.74 11.56 -2.80
C ASP A 19 -4.65 12.53 -3.56
N GLN A 20 -5.93 12.17 -3.67
CA GLN A 20 -6.95 13.03 -4.27
C GLN A 20 -8.31 12.76 -3.63
N HIS A 21 -9.21 13.75 -3.71
CA HIS A 21 -10.58 13.66 -3.18
C HIS A 21 -10.66 13.34 -1.67
N GLY A 22 -9.59 13.60 -0.92
CA GLY A 22 -9.47 13.19 0.48
C GLY A 22 -9.28 11.69 0.67
N PHE A 23 -8.99 10.93 -0.40
CA PHE A 23 -8.60 9.53 -0.34
C PHE A 23 -7.10 9.40 -0.52
N HIS A 24 -6.44 8.81 0.47
CA HIS A 24 -4.99 8.70 0.53
C HIS A 24 -4.59 7.22 0.53
N VAL A 25 -3.64 6.86 -0.33
CA VAL A 25 -3.02 5.54 -0.36
C VAL A 25 -1.52 5.70 -0.13
N LEU A 26 -0.99 5.04 0.89
CA LEU A 26 0.41 5.10 1.24
C LEU A 26 1.03 3.70 1.26
N PHE A 27 2.31 3.64 0.90
CA PHE A 27 3.15 2.45 1.05
C PHE A 27 4.06 2.61 2.25
N HIS A 28 3.99 1.65 3.16
CA HIS A 28 4.91 1.50 4.29
C HIS A 28 5.82 0.30 4.01
N PHE A 29 7.13 0.51 4.09
CA PHE A 29 8.10 -0.54 3.81
C PHE A 29 8.53 -1.23 5.10
N ALA A 30 8.28 -2.54 5.20
CA ALA A 30 8.73 -3.32 6.34
C ALA A 30 10.14 -3.86 6.08
N LYS A 31 11.09 -3.46 6.92
CA LYS A 31 12.44 -4.02 6.96
C LYS A 31 12.44 -5.39 7.63
N ASP A 32 13.34 -6.27 7.20
CA ASP A 32 13.62 -7.59 7.79
C ASP A 32 12.40 -8.49 8.00
N ALA A 33 11.31 -8.24 7.27
CA ALA A 33 10.06 -8.97 7.46
C ALA A 33 10.19 -10.45 7.08
N LEU A 34 11.12 -10.79 6.18
CA LEU A 34 11.34 -12.16 5.70
C LEU A 34 12.85 -12.52 5.70
N PRO A 35 13.43 -12.89 6.86
CA PRO A 35 14.86 -13.21 6.96
C PRO A 35 15.35 -14.32 6.01
N LYS A 36 14.45 -15.23 5.64
CA LYS A 36 14.74 -16.33 4.69
C LYS A 36 14.56 -15.97 3.22
N ARG A 37 14.05 -14.76 2.92
CA ARG A 37 13.74 -14.26 1.57
C ARG A 37 14.19 -12.80 1.43
N PRO A 38 15.50 -12.53 1.46
CA PRO A 38 16.04 -11.17 1.30
C PRO A 38 15.81 -10.58 -0.10
N ASP A 39 15.36 -11.40 -1.05
CA ASP A 39 14.91 -11.00 -2.39
C ASP A 39 13.49 -10.41 -2.39
N VAL A 40 12.77 -10.41 -1.25
CA VAL A 40 11.37 -10.01 -1.15
C VAL A 40 11.19 -8.81 -0.25
N LEU A 41 10.65 -7.72 -0.79
CA LEU A 41 10.18 -6.56 -0.05
C LEU A 41 8.73 -6.78 0.40
N VAL A 42 8.46 -6.49 1.67
CA VAL A 42 7.11 -6.44 2.21
C VAL A 42 6.65 -4.99 2.28
N VAL A 43 5.55 -4.69 1.60
CA VAL A 43 4.92 -3.37 1.60
C VAL A 43 3.54 -3.50 2.25
N VAL A 44 3.29 -2.67 3.26
CA VAL A 44 1.95 -2.50 3.84
C VAL A 44 1.32 -1.29 3.18
N ILE A 45 0.28 -1.53 2.40
CA ILE A 45 -0.54 -0.48 1.79
C ILE A 45 -1.55 -0.03 2.83
N SER A 46 -1.57 1.25 3.17
CA SER A 46 -2.61 1.85 4.01
C SER A 46 -3.48 2.78 3.18
N MET A 47 -4.80 2.61 3.26
CA MET A 47 -5.76 3.45 2.59
C MET A 47 -6.64 4.15 3.63
N LEU A 48 -6.69 5.48 3.56
CA LEU A 48 -7.30 6.37 4.56
C LEU A 48 -8.19 7.37 3.84
N SER A 49 -9.29 7.78 4.48
CA SER A 49 -10.17 8.82 3.93
C SER A 49 -10.42 9.94 4.92
N THR A 50 -10.27 11.17 4.44
CA THR A 50 -10.72 12.42 5.05
C THR A 50 -11.93 13.00 4.31
N ALA A 51 -12.49 12.26 3.35
CA ALA A 51 -13.61 12.70 2.54
C ALA A 51 -14.92 12.71 3.35
N PRO A 52 -15.83 13.68 3.11
CA PRO A 52 -17.14 13.72 3.78
C PRO A 52 -18.12 12.66 3.27
N GLN A 53 -17.77 11.91 2.21
CA GLN A 53 -18.59 10.84 1.65
C GLN A 53 -17.90 9.49 1.87
N PRO A 54 -18.68 8.40 2.04
CA PRO A 54 -18.09 7.07 2.13
C PRO A 54 -17.48 6.65 0.80
N ILE A 55 -16.44 5.83 0.87
CA ILE A 55 -15.76 5.23 -0.27
C ILE A 55 -16.02 3.73 -0.25
N ARG A 56 -16.49 3.16 -1.37
CA ARG A 56 -16.85 1.74 -1.49
C ARG A 56 -16.16 1.08 -2.66
N ASN A 57 -16.25 -0.25 -2.72
CA ASN A 57 -15.74 -1.08 -3.81
C ASN A 57 -14.27 -0.79 -4.13
N ILE A 58 -13.46 -0.54 -3.09
CA ILE A 58 -12.05 -0.20 -3.23
C ILE A 58 -11.29 -1.44 -3.71
N VAL A 59 -10.64 -1.31 -4.86
CA VAL A 59 -9.80 -2.34 -5.46
C VAL A 59 -8.47 -1.71 -5.87
N PHE A 60 -7.39 -2.20 -5.25
CA PHE A 60 -6.02 -1.85 -5.62
C PHE A 60 -5.39 -3.01 -6.41
N GLN A 61 -4.80 -2.68 -7.55
CA GLN A 61 -4.06 -3.61 -8.39
C GLN A 61 -2.68 -3.06 -8.67
N SER A 62 -1.72 -3.96 -8.91
CA SER A 62 -0.33 -3.59 -9.17
C SER A 62 0.27 -4.44 -10.29
N ALA A 63 1.16 -3.85 -11.06
CA ALA A 63 2.00 -4.51 -12.05
C ALA A 63 3.45 -4.04 -11.89
N VAL A 64 4.39 -4.94 -12.19
CA VAL A 64 5.83 -4.70 -12.11
C VAL A 64 6.52 -5.24 -13.37
N PRO A 65 7.76 -4.83 -13.68
CA PRO A 65 8.56 -5.42 -14.75
C PRO A 65 8.66 -6.95 -14.65
N LYS A 66 8.80 -7.62 -15.79
CA LYS A 66 8.80 -9.10 -15.89
C LYS A 66 9.90 -9.78 -15.05
N VAL A 67 11.00 -9.08 -14.79
CA VAL A 67 12.13 -9.57 -13.95
C VAL A 67 11.77 -9.67 -12.47
N MET A 68 10.64 -9.06 -12.06
CA MET A 68 10.12 -9.05 -10.70
C MET A 68 8.78 -9.80 -10.63
N LYS A 69 8.37 -10.15 -9.42
CA LYS A 69 7.02 -10.70 -9.17
C LYS A 69 6.35 -9.90 -8.07
N VAL A 70 5.09 -9.54 -8.28
CA VAL A 70 4.27 -8.88 -7.28
C VAL A 70 3.11 -9.79 -6.89
N LYS A 71 2.80 -9.83 -5.59
CA LYS A 71 1.63 -10.54 -5.06
C LYS A 71 0.93 -9.65 -4.04
N LEU A 72 -0.34 -9.37 -4.30
CA LEU A 72 -1.23 -8.73 -3.34
C LEU A 72 -1.94 -9.80 -2.51
N GLN A 73 -1.93 -9.64 -1.20
CA GLN A 73 -2.81 -10.40 -0.30
C GLN A 73 -4.21 -9.77 -0.28
N PRO A 74 -5.24 -10.48 0.20
CA PRO A 74 -6.56 -9.89 0.41
C PRO A 74 -6.47 -8.63 1.29
N PRO A 75 -7.19 -7.55 0.96
CA PRO A 75 -7.24 -6.37 1.82
C PRO A 75 -8.07 -6.66 3.09
N SER A 76 -7.86 -5.88 4.15
CA SER A 76 -8.66 -5.98 5.39
C SER A 76 -10.11 -5.54 5.22
N GLY A 77 -10.42 -4.82 4.13
CA GLY A 77 -11.75 -4.38 3.77
C GLY A 77 -11.75 -3.72 2.40
N THR A 78 -12.93 -3.35 1.90
CA THR A 78 -13.12 -2.72 0.59
C THR A 78 -13.92 -1.42 0.67
N GLU A 79 -14.17 -0.93 1.88
CA GLU A 79 -14.97 0.27 2.13
C GLU A 79 -14.37 1.10 3.28
N LEU A 80 -14.49 2.43 3.16
CA LEU A 80 -14.17 3.40 4.19
C LEU A 80 -15.40 4.27 4.46
N PRO A 81 -15.75 4.52 5.74
CA PRO A 81 -16.85 5.41 6.08
C PRO A 81 -16.51 6.86 5.71
N ALA A 82 -17.54 7.71 5.65
CA ALA A 82 -17.35 9.15 5.62
C ALA A 82 -16.52 9.59 6.84
N PHE A 83 -15.63 10.56 6.63
CA PHE A 83 -14.81 11.10 7.70
C PHE A 83 -15.67 11.72 8.80
N ASN A 84 -15.37 11.34 10.04
CA ASN A 84 -16.04 11.87 11.22
C ASN A 84 -14.97 12.20 12.28
N PRO A 85 -14.81 13.47 12.67
CA PRO A 85 -13.74 13.90 13.56
C PRO A 85 -13.90 13.43 15.02
N ILE A 86 -15.07 12.89 15.39
CA ILE A 86 -15.36 12.43 16.76
C ILE A 86 -14.88 10.99 16.98
N VAL A 87 -14.86 10.18 15.92
CA VAL A 87 -14.48 8.76 15.98
C VAL A 87 -13.06 8.55 15.45
N HIS A 88 -12.43 7.46 15.88
CA HIS A 88 -11.12 7.10 15.35
C HIS A 88 -11.20 6.83 13.83
N PRO A 89 -10.23 7.34 13.04
CA PRO A 89 -10.19 7.09 11.61
C PRO A 89 -10.14 5.60 11.29
N SER A 90 -10.97 5.17 10.33
CA SER A 90 -10.89 3.83 9.76
C SER A 90 -9.81 3.77 8.69
N ALA A 91 -9.16 2.61 8.57
CA ALA A 91 -8.13 2.38 7.55
C ALA A 91 -8.33 0.99 6.93
N ILE A 92 -8.10 0.89 5.63
CA ILE A 92 -7.89 -0.40 4.96
C ILE A 92 -6.40 -0.65 4.88
N THR A 93 -6.00 -1.87 5.23
CA THR A 93 -4.63 -2.35 5.06
C THR A 93 -4.60 -3.48 4.05
N GLN A 94 -3.60 -3.48 3.18
CA GLN A 94 -3.37 -4.57 2.23
C GLN A 94 -1.87 -4.86 2.13
N VAL A 95 -1.49 -6.13 2.21
CA VAL A 95 -0.08 -6.52 2.10
C VAL A 95 0.28 -6.78 0.64
N LEU A 96 1.37 -6.17 0.19
CA LEU A 96 2.01 -6.41 -1.10
C LEU A 96 3.39 -7.04 -0.87
N LEU A 97 3.64 -8.15 -1.54
CA LEU A 97 4.93 -8.83 -1.58
C LEU A 97 5.56 -8.58 -2.95
N LEU A 98 6.77 -8.04 -2.97
CA LEU A 98 7.53 -7.76 -4.19
C LEU A 98 8.82 -8.57 -4.19
N ALA A 99 8.92 -9.58 -5.05
CA ALA A 99 10.14 -10.34 -5.26
C ALA A 99 10.98 -9.71 -6.38
N ASN A 100 12.25 -9.41 -6.10
CA ASN A 100 13.21 -8.82 -7.01
C ASN A 100 14.57 -9.55 -6.91
N PRO A 101 14.68 -10.78 -7.41
CA PRO A 101 15.88 -11.60 -7.28
C PRO A 101 17.10 -11.01 -8.02
N GLN A 102 16.87 -10.20 -9.06
CA GLN A 102 17.93 -9.55 -9.84
C GLN A 102 18.37 -8.19 -9.27
N LYS A 103 17.73 -7.73 -8.17
CA LYS A 103 18.04 -6.45 -7.51
C LYS A 103 17.98 -5.24 -8.44
N GLU A 104 17.07 -5.25 -9.43
CA GLU A 104 16.90 -4.12 -10.34
C GLU A 104 16.14 -2.97 -9.68
N LYS A 105 16.27 -1.74 -10.22
CA LYS A 105 15.49 -0.59 -9.76
C LYS A 105 13.99 -0.89 -9.91
N VAL A 106 13.24 -0.72 -8.83
CA VAL A 106 11.80 -0.98 -8.82
C VAL A 106 11.03 0.17 -9.45
N ARG A 107 10.09 -0.18 -10.33
CA ARG A 107 8.98 0.68 -10.76
C ARG A 107 7.70 -0.14 -10.71
N LEU A 108 6.73 0.31 -9.94
CA LEU A 108 5.43 -0.33 -9.81
C LEU A 108 4.37 0.53 -10.46
N ARG A 109 3.57 -0.05 -11.35
CA ARG A 109 2.37 0.58 -11.88
C ARG A 109 1.18 0.13 -11.05
N TYR A 110 0.32 1.05 -10.63
CA TYR A 110 -0.91 0.72 -9.94
C TYR A 110 -2.14 1.03 -10.79
N LYS A 111 -3.24 0.34 -10.47
CA LYS A 111 -4.60 0.74 -10.82
C LYS A 111 -5.43 0.73 -9.53
N LEU A 112 -6.14 1.82 -9.29
CA LEU A 112 -7.00 2.00 -8.13
C LEU A 112 -8.42 2.31 -8.62
N THR A 113 -9.36 1.45 -8.27
CA THR A 113 -10.78 1.63 -8.58
C THR A 113 -11.54 1.77 -7.27
N PHE A 114 -12.45 2.75 -7.19
CA PHE A 114 -13.32 2.96 -6.04
C PHE A 114 -14.57 3.75 -6.44
N THR A 115 -15.61 3.69 -5.60
CA THR A 115 -16.83 4.48 -5.75
C THR A 115 -16.95 5.44 -4.57
N MET A 116 -17.10 6.74 -4.84
CA MET A 116 -17.36 7.77 -3.82
C MET A 116 -18.68 8.46 -4.17
N GLY A 117 -19.66 8.35 -3.29
CA GLY A 117 -21.05 8.73 -3.62
C GLY A 117 -21.59 7.86 -4.76
N GLU A 118 -22.01 8.49 -5.85
CA GLU A 118 -22.50 7.82 -7.07
C GLU A 118 -21.43 7.68 -8.16
N GLN A 119 -20.28 8.34 -7.99
CA GLN A 119 -19.23 8.37 -9.00
C GLN A 119 -18.21 7.26 -8.77
N THR A 120 -17.85 6.56 -9.85
CA THR A 120 -16.77 5.57 -9.85
C THR A 120 -15.51 6.16 -10.48
N TYR A 121 -14.39 6.00 -9.79
CA TYR A 121 -13.07 6.47 -10.18
C TYR A 121 -12.21 5.29 -10.63
N ASN A 122 -11.34 5.53 -11.62
CA ASN A 122 -10.43 4.53 -12.18
C ASN A 122 -9.07 5.19 -12.41
N GLU A 123 -8.25 5.16 -11.38
CA GLU A 123 -6.98 5.86 -11.32
C GLU A 123 -5.83 4.93 -11.65
N MET A 124 -4.82 5.44 -12.36
CA MET A 124 -3.62 4.69 -12.69
C MET A 124 -2.40 5.60 -12.51
N GLY A 125 -1.31 5.03 -12.01
CA GLY A 125 -0.07 5.77 -11.81
C GLY A 125 1.14 4.85 -11.68
N ASP A 126 2.32 5.45 -11.64
CA ASP A 126 3.58 4.76 -11.42
C ASP A 126 4.20 5.23 -10.10
N VAL A 127 4.84 4.30 -9.38
CA VAL A 127 5.58 4.54 -8.14
C VAL A 127 7.00 4.00 -8.35
N ASP A 128 8.01 4.79 -8.07
CA ASP A 128 9.43 4.41 -8.20
C ASP A 128 10.26 4.74 -6.95
N GLN A 129 9.63 5.29 -5.91
CA GLN A 129 10.24 5.66 -4.63
C GLN A 129 10.37 4.45 -3.69
N PHE A 130 10.91 3.34 -4.17
CA PHE A 130 11.15 2.15 -3.36
C PHE A 130 12.51 2.20 -2.67
N PRO A 131 12.67 1.56 -1.50
CA PRO A 131 13.99 1.39 -0.91
C PRO A 131 14.89 0.57 -1.83
N LEU A 132 16.19 0.87 -1.78
CA LEU A 132 17.21 0.17 -2.57
C LEU A 132 17.15 -1.35 -2.34
N PRO A 133 17.17 -2.19 -3.38
CA PRO A 133 17.08 -3.65 -3.24
C PRO A 133 18.12 -4.28 -2.31
N GLU A 134 19.28 -3.66 -2.15
CA GLU A 134 20.34 -4.10 -1.23
C GLU A 134 19.95 -3.98 0.24
N SER A 135 18.92 -3.17 0.56
CA SER A 135 18.47 -2.89 1.92
C SER A 135 17.26 -3.72 2.39
N TRP A 136 16.76 -4.65 1.57
CA TRP A 136 15.49 -5.34 1.87
C TRP A 136 15.58 -6.40 3.00
N GLY A 137 16.79 -6.87 3.33
CA GLY A 137 17.03 -7.85 4.39
C GLY A 137 18.11 -7.44 5.39
N ASN A 138 18.29 -6.12 5.58
CA ASN A 138 19.20 -5.52 6.55
C ASN A 138 18.51 -4.46 7.41
#